data_AF-A0A9D7XSD8-F1
#
_entry.id   AF-A0A9D7XSD8-F1
#
_cell.length_a   1.000
_cell.length_b   1.000
_cell.length_c   1.000
_cell.angle_alpha   90.00
_cell.angle_beta   90.00
_cell.angle_gamma   90.00
#
_symmetry.space_group_name_H-M   'P 1'
#
loop_
_entity.id
_entity.type
_entity.pdbx_description
1 polymer ?
#
loop_
_entity_poly.entity_id
_entity_poly.type
_entity_poly.pdbx_seq_one_letter_code
_entity_poly.pdbx_strand_id
1 'polypeptide(L)'
;MELLEAAIRPKFIAELNSECPFQAPKAEDLQDEQEDIFDDDRESVQAAQAKDGGSLGKNLGAALYGRSGTVHPDYNTPQGYHKQPREDSSRPPDGSIGEEKIWVRGVACDYTVAAHHLIPGNAALYNKRSAIRSFMVKDGEVTSRGGKKYTIEKHIGYNVNGAHNGVWLPGNYAYNAGRAKVDGKSWKEMESDWQLDYVAAAVKRCGAQFHDTHKNYSAKVLEVLNRMASDLSLHFDACSECIKKSGGKTPPPYRLIKHLYRASGWLRKNVLANDPCTWSMPFITSKKWQDVLSSPAQRKEYVKAWREC
;
A
#
# COMPACT_ATOMS: atom_id res chain seq x y z
N MET A 1 18.69 -0.24 -10.83
CA MET A 1 17.26 0.10 -10.82
C MET A 1 16.67 -0.44 -9.54
N GLU A 2 15.78 0.31 -8.90
CA GLU A 2 15.02 -0.17 -7.73
C GLU A 2 14.22 -1.44 -8.09
N LEU A 3 14.08 -2.38 -7.14
CA LEU A 3 13.42 -3.67 -7.40
C LEU A 3 11.95 -3.53 -7.86
N LEU A 4 11.20 -2.59 -7.28
CA LEU A 4 9.81 -2.30 -7.69
C LEU A 4 9.75 -1.73 -9.12
N GLU A 5 10.61 -0.76 -9.43
CA GLU A 5 10.68 -0.17 -10.77
C GLU A 5 11.05 -1.23 -11.82
N ALA A 6 12.04 -2.07 -11.52
CA ALA A 6 12.45 -3.17 -12.40
C ALA A 6 11.31 -4.19 -12.64
N ALA A 7 10.43 -4.39 -11.66
CA ALA A 7 9.30 -5.31 -11.78
C ALA A 7 8.16 -4.79 -12.68
N ILE A 8 7.96 -3.47 -12.74
CA ILE A 8 6.80 -2.85 -13.40
C ILE A 8 7.18 -2.17 -14.71
N ARG A 9 8.21 -1.31 -14.68
CA ARG A 9 8.46 -0.31 -15.70
C ARG A 9 8.79 -0.89 -17.08
N PRO A 10 9.58 -1.98 -17.24
CA PRO A 10 9.84 -2.54 -18.56
C PRO A 10 8.56 -2.95 -19.30
N LYS A 11 7.62 -3.60 -18.59
CA LYS A 11 6.33 -4.00 -19.18
C LYS A 11 5.45 -2.79 -19.48
N PHE A 12 5.51 -1.76 -18.64
CA PHE A 12 4.78 -0.51 -18.86
C PHE A 12 5.26 0.21 -20.13
N ILE A 13 6.57 0.42 -20.27
CA ILE A 13 7.15 1.06 -21.45
C ILE A 13 6.87 0.26 -22.72
N ALA A 14 7.01 -1.08 -22.67
CA ALA A 14 6.70 -1.92 -23.82
C ALA A 14 5.25 -1.75 -24.29
N GLU A 15 4.30 -1.68 -23.35
CA GLU A 15 2.89 -1.45 -23.67
C GLU A 15 2.64 -0.04 -24.23
N LEU A 16 3.22 1.00 -23.61
CA LEU A 16 3.14 2.39 -24.10
C LEU A 16 3.67 2.58 -25.53
N ASN A 17 4.70 1.82 -25.90
CA ASN A 17 5.29 1.88 -27.24
C ASN A 17 4.48 1.09 -28.27
N SER A 18 3.71 0.09 -27.82
CA SER A 18 2.91 -0.76 -28.72
C SER A 18 1.55 -0.16 -29.06
N GLU A 19 0.94 0.57 -28.11
CA GLU A 19 -0.42 1.08 -28.27
C GLU A 19 -0.63 2.35 -27.43
N CYS A 20 -1.45 3.27 -27.93
CA CYS A 20 -1.79 4.48 -27.20
C CYS A 20 -2.64 4.12 -25.95
N PRO A 21 -2.20 4.45 -24.73
CA PRO A 21 -2.95 4.11 -23.53
C PRO A 21 -4.20 4.99 -23.37
N PHE A 22 -4.28 6.13 -24.08
CA PHE A 22 -5.35 7.13 -24.03
C PHE A 22 -6.43 6.89 -25.10
N GLN A 23 -6.65 5.62 -25.43
CA GLN A 23 -7.76 5.19 -26.28
C GLN A 23 -8.87 4.61 -25.41
N ALA A 24 -10.11 5.00 -25.69
CA ALA A 24 -11.25 4.64 -24.89
C ALA A 24 -11.66 3.17 -25.12
N PRO A 25 -11.68 2.30 -24.10
CA PRO A 25 -12.80 1.37 -23.98
C PRO A 25 -14.07 2.21 -23.75
N LYS A 26 -15.23 1.70 -24.18
CA LYS A 26 -16.54 2.29 -23.86
C LYS A 26 -16.82 2.09 -22.36
N ALA A 27 -16.17 2.87 -21.51
CA ALA A 27 -16.32 2.78 -20.07
C ALA A 27 -17.37 3.78 -19.58
N GLU A 28 -18.17 3.34 -18.62
CA GLU A 28 -19.08 4.20 -17.86
C GLU A 28 -18.32 5.27 -17.08
N ASP A 29 -19.01 6.32 -16.64
CA ASP A 29 -18.41 7.35 -15.79
C ASP A 29 -18.16 6.77 -14.38
N LEU A 30 -16.96 6.23 -14.18
CA LEU A 30 -16.52 5.70 -12.90
C LEU A 30 -16.26 6.83 -11.90
N GLN A 31 -16.49 6.54 -10.62
CA GLN A 31 -16.31 7.47 -9.51
C GLN A 31 -14.97 7.24 -8.81
N ASP A 32 -14.43 8.31 -8.21
CA ASP A 32 -13.35 8.21 -7.23
C ASP A 32 -13.97 7.85 -5.86
N GLU A 33 -13.31 6.97 -5.11
CA GLU A 33 -13.66 6.69 -3.73
C GLU A 33 -12.63 7.35 -2.82
N GLN A 34 -13.06 8.40 -2.14
CA GLN A 34 -12.21 9.08 -1.17
C GLN A 34 -11.80 8.11 -0.06
N GLU A 35 -10.52 8.13 0.31
CA GLU A 35 -10.05 7.48 1.54
C GLU A 35 -10.78 8.05 2.76
N ASP A 36 -11.29 7.18 3.61
CA ASP A 36 -11.93 7.57 4.87
C ASP A 36 -10.92 7.89 5.96
N ILE A 37 -9.66 7.50 5.77
CA ILE A 37 -8.54 7.78 6.67
C ILE A 37 -7.49 8.60 5.89
N PHE A 38 -7.48 9.92 6.13
CA PHE A 38 -6.72 10.92 5.37
C PHE A 38 -5.20 10.70 5.31
N ASP A 39 -4.64 9.91 6.22
CA ASP A 39 -3.23 9.51 6.23
C ASP A 39 -3.10 8.40 7.27
N ASP A 40 -3.23 7.17 6.81
CA ASP A 40 -3.22 5.96 7.62
C ASP A 40 -1.86 5.74 8.33
N ASP A 41 -0.84 6.55 8.01
CA ASP A 41 0.47 6.54 8.67
C ASP A 41 0.54 7.48 9.89
N ARG A 42 -0.49 8.28 10.15
CA ARG A 42 -0.51 9.23 11.28
C ARG A 42 -0.89 8.55 12.59
N GLU A 43 -0.15 8.87 13.65
CA GLU A 43 -0.51 8.44 15.02
C GLU A 43 -1.96 8.81 15.39
N SER A 44 -2.45 9.96 14.94
CA SER A 44 -3.81 10.44 15.24
C SER A 44 -4.93 9.58 14.65
N VAL A 45 -4.65 8.74 13.64
CA VAL A 45 -5.67 7.87 13.01
C VAL A 45 -5.54 6.40 13.42
N GLN A 46 -4.50 6.06 14.20
CA GLN A 46 -4.25 4.68 14.64
C GLN A 46 -5.40 4.09 15.45
N ALA A 47 -6.15 4.91 16.20
CA ALA A 47 -7.33 4.45 16.91
C ALA A 47 -8.45 3.96 15.97
N ALA A 48 -8.63 4.64 14.83
CA ALA A 48 -9.60 4.26 13.81
C ALA A 48 -9.11 3.04 13.01
N GLN A 49 -7.84 3.04 12.57
CA GLN A 49 -7.22 1.89 11.91
C GLN A 49 -7.28 0.63 12.77
N ALA A 50 -7.06 0.78 14.07
CA ALA A 50 -7.17 -0.33 14.97
C ALA A 50 -8.58 -0.93 14.81
N LYS A 51 -9.67 -0.16 14.97
CA LYS A 51 -11.05 -0.69 15.04
C LYS A 51 -11.44 -1.63 13.89
N ASP A 52 -11.35 -1.18 12.65
CA ASP A 52 -11.78 -1.95 11.48
C ASP A 52 -10.93 -1.73 10.23
N GLY A 53 -9.88 -0.88 10.31
CA GLY A 53 -9.06 -0.51 9.15
C GLY A 53 -9.77 0.39 8.14
N GLY A 54 -10.90 1.01 8.52
CA GLY A 54 -11.69 1.86 7.63
C GLY A 54 -12.28 1.10 6.43
N SER A 55 -12.36 1.78 5.30
CA SER A 55 -12.92 1.25 4.07
C SER A 55 -12.03 0.15 3.49
N LEU A 56 -10.71 0.29 3.59
CA LEU A 56 -9.77 -0.75 3.20
C LEU A 56 -9.98 -2.04 4.00
N GLY A 57 -10.04 -1.95 5.34
CA GLY A 57 -10.18 -3.14 6.18
C GLY A 57 -11.51 -3.88 5.97
N LYS A 58 -12.62 -3.14 5.76
CA LYS A 58 -13.91 -3.72 5.36
C LYS A 58 -13.80 -4.46 4.02
N ASN A 59 -13.15 -3.83 3.05
CA ASN A 59 -12.95 -4.42 1.74
C ASN A 59 -12.06 -5.67 1.79
N LEU A 60 -11.00 -5.68 2.60
CA LEU A 60 -10.17 -6.88 2.82
C LEU A 60 -10.96 -8.04 3.43
N GLY A 61 -11.75 -7.75 4.46
CA GLY A 61 -12.58 -8.74 5.15
C GLY A 61 -13.73 -9.29 4.31
N ALA A 62 -14.12 -8.60 3.23
CA ALA A 62 -15.19 -9.02 2.34
C ALA A 62 -14.70 -9.37 0.92
N ALA A 63 -13.39 -9.30 0.65
CA ALA A 63 -12.79 -9.42 -0.68
C ALA A 63 -13.40 -8.46 -1.72
N LEU A 64 -13.77 -7.25 -1.29
CA LEU A 64 -14.37 -6.23 -2.15
C LEU A 64 -13.30 -5.39 -2.82
N TYR A 65 -13.53 -5.01 -4.08
CA TYR A 65 -12.59 -4.18 -4.84
C TYR A 65 -12.78 -2.69 -4.63
N GLY A 66 -13.74 -2.30 -3.78
CA GLY A 66 -14.23 -0.94 -3.66
C GLY A 66 -15.75 -0.88 -3.75
N ARG A 67 -16.32 0.31 -3.64
CA ARG A 67 -17.75 0.52 -3.90
C ARG A 67 -18.10 0.26 -5.37
N SER A 68 -19.35 -0.14 -5.63
CA SER A 68 -19.87 -0.25 -6.98
C SER A 68 -19.67 1.07 -7.76
N GLY A 69 -19.27 0.97 -9.03
CA GLY A 69 -19.01 2.13 -9.89
C GLY A 69 -17.64 2.80 -9.71
N THR A 70 -16.74 2.23 -8.90
CA THR A 70 -15.37 2.78 -8.68
C THR A 70 -14.26 1.97 -9.37
N VAL A 71 -14.58 0.75 -9.80
CA VAL A 71 -13.63 -0.19 -10.40
C VAL A 71 -14.02 -0.47 -11.84
N HIS A 72 -13.04 -0.45 -12.73
CA HIS A 72 -13.28 -0.70 -14.14
C HIS A 72 -13.59 -2.19 -14.42
N PRO A 73 -14.69 -2.53 -15.09
CA PRO A 73 -15.11 -3.93 -15.29
C PRO A 73 -14.15 -4.74 -16.17
N ASP A 74 -13.60 -4.13 -17.24
CA ASP A 74 -12.70 -4.84 -18.18
C ASP A 74 -11.31 -5.15 -17.62
N TYR A 75 -10.90 -4.42 -16.58
CA TYR A 75 -9.63 -4.67 -15.91
C TYR A 75 -9.91 -5.52 -14.69
N ASN A 76 -10.33 -6.77 -14.95
CA ASN A 76 -10.48 -7.80 -13.94
C ASN A 76 -9.31 -7.69 -12.97
N THR A 77 -9.64 -7.43 -11.71
CA THR A 77 -8.68 -7.42 -10.62
C THR A 77 -7.94 -8.75 -10.62
N PRO A 78 -6.64 -8.77 -10.30
CA PRO A 78 -5.85 -9.99 -10.29
C PRO A 78 -6.63 -11.17 -9.67
N GLN A 79 -6.78 -12.25 -10.41
CA GLN A 79 -7.47 -13.45 -9.91
C GLN A 79 -6.83 -13.90 -8.59
N GLY A 80 -7.67 -14.35 -7.65
CA GLY A 80 -7.19 -14.90 -6.38
C GLY A 80 -7.09 -13.89 -5.22
N TYR A 81 -7.83 -12.77 -5.27
CA TYR A 81 -8.08 -12.03 -4.04
C TYR A 81 -9.12 -12.77 -3.20
N HIS A 82 -8.60 -13.51 -2.24
CA HIS A 82 -9.40 -14.20 -1.25
C HIS A 82 -9.76 -13.24 -0.12
N LYS A 83 -10.89 -13.52 0.53
CA LYS A 83 -11.24 -12.90 1.79
C LYS A 83 -10.07 -13.04 2.75
N GLN A 84 -9.54 -11.91 3.23
CA GLN A 84 -8.50 -11.87 4.24
C GLN A 84 -9.16 -11.49 5.55
N PRO A 85 -9.59 -12.48 6.36
CA PRO A 85 -10.13 -12.16 7.67
C PRO A 85 -9.06 -11.42 8.48
N ARG A 86 -9.52 -10.52 9.34
CA ARG A 86 -8.63 -9.90 10.31
C ARG A 86 -8.32 -10.94 11.38
N GLU A 87 -7.08 -11.41 11.40
CA GLU A 87 -6.58 -12.37 12.39
C GLU A 87 -5.74 -11.59 13.41
N ASP A 88 -6.36 -11.15 14.51
CA ASP A 88 -5.65 -10.59 15.66
C ASP A 88 -6.08 -11.21 16.99
N SER A 89 -5.18 -11.26 17.97
CA SER A 89 -5.44 -11.89 19.27
C SER A 89 -6.38 -11.08 20.15
N SER A 90 -6.42 -9.76 19.92
CA SER A 90 -7.15 -8.83 20.76
C SER A 90 -8.65 -8.78 20.48
N ARG A 91 -9.08 -9.14 19.26
CA ARG A 91 -10.43 -8.91 18.72
C ARG A 91 -10.78 -9.90 17.60
N PRO A 92 -10.96 -11.19 17.93
CA PRO A 92 -11.42 -12.17 16.98
C PRO A 92 -12.77 -11.76 16.36
N PRO A 93 -13.08 -12.23 15.13
CA PRO A 93 -14.24 -11.78 14.37
C PRO A 93 -15.60 -12.00 15.04
N ASP A 94 -15.68 -12.92 16.00
CA ASP A 94 -16.88 -13.29 16.76
C ASP A 94 -17.02 -12.53 18.10
N GLY A 95 -16.06 -11.67 18.44
CA GLY A 95 -16.06 -10.94 19.70
C GLY A 95 -15.60 -11.76 20.92
N SER A 96 -15.10 -12.99 20.72
CA SER A 96 -14.37 -13.72 21.76
C SER A 96 -13.05 -13.01 22.11
N ILE A 97 -12.28 -13.49 23.08
CA ILE A 97 -10.88 -13.06 23.26
C ILE A 97 -10.05 -14.04 22.45
N GLY A 98 -9.22 -13.56 21.52
CA GLY A 98 -8.40 -14.44 20.71
C GLY A 98 -7.46 -15.22 21.62
N GLU A 99 -7.57 -16.55 21.61
CA GLU A 99 -6.74 -17.44 22.44
C GLU A 99 -5.28 -17.44 21.98
N GLU A 100 -5.03 -17.08 20.72
CA GLU A 100 -3.70 -17.09 20.14
C GLU A 100 -2.89 -15.87 20.56
N LYS A 101 -1.91 -16.08 21.42
CA LYS A 101 -0.93 -15.07 21.85
C LYS A 101 0.39 -15.24 21.12
N ILE A 102 1.24 -14.22 21.20
CA ILE A 102 2.67 -14.36 20.89
C ILE A 102 3.47 -14.42 22.19
N TRP A 103 4.64 -15.05 22.18
CA TRP A 103 5.47 -15.19 23.37
C TRP A 103 6.67 -14.26 23.30
N VAL A 104 6.78 -13.35 24.27
CA VAL A 104 7.89 -12.39 24.38
C VAL A 104 8.56 -12.61 25.71
N ARG A 105 9.80 -13.14 25.70
CA ARG A 105 10.58 -13.43 26.93
C ARG A 105 9.81 -14.28 27.95
N GLY A 106 9.07 -15.28 27.48
CA GLY A 106 8.26 -16.17 28.32
C GLY A 106 6.92 -15.58 28.78
N VAL A 107 6.55 -14.38 28.33
CA VAL A 107 5.26 -13.73 28.63
C VAL A 107 4.35 -13.80 27.42
N ALA A 108 3.13 -14.30 27.60
CA ALA A 108 2.09 -14.28 26.58
C ALA A 108 1.62 -12.83 26.34
N CYS A 109 1.69 -12.38 25.10
CA CYS A 109 1.44 -11.02 24.66
C CYS A 109 0.36 -10.99 23.57
N ASP A 110 -0.43 -9.91 23.58
CA ASP A 110 -1.41 -9.65 22.54
C ASP A 110 -0.74 -9.04 21.30
N TYR A 111 -1.25 -9.36 20.13
CA TYR A 111 -0.91 -8.68 18.88
C TYR A 111 -2.17 -8.18 18.19
N THR A 112 -2.03 -7.06 17.50
CA THR A 112 -3.10 -6.46 16.71
C THR A 112 -2.59 -6.20 15.31
N VAL A 113 -3.38 -6.60 14.31
CA VAL A 113 -3.15 -6.24 12.91
C VAL A 113 -4.00 -5.03 12.51
N ALA A 114 -3.50 -4.26 11.55
CA ALA A 114 -4.24 -3.17 10.92
C ALA A 114 -4.15 -3.28 9.39
N ALA A 115 -5.16 -2.74 8.72
CA ALA A 115 -5.16 -2.68 7.27
C ALA A 115 -4.08 -1.68 6.83
N HIS A 116 -3.25 -2.10 5.88
CA HIS A 116 -2.14 -1.33 5.36
C HIS A 116 -2.25 -1.23 3.83
N HIS A 117 -2.19 -0.01 3.30
CA HIS A 117 -2.18 0.25 1.87
C HIS A 117 -0.85 -0.13 1.24
N LEU A 118 -0.89 -0.96 0.20
CA LEU A 118 0.26 -1.35 -0.59
C LEU A 118 0.74 -0.16 -1.43
N ILE A 119 -0.14 0.45 -2.23
CA ILE A 119 0.09 1.77 -2.78
C ILE A 119 -0.59 2.76 -1.84
N PRO A 120 0.17 3.56 -1.05
CA PRO A 120 -0.42 4.50 -0.12
C PRO A 120 -1.25 5.54 -0.87
N GLY A 121 -2.44 5.90 -0.40
CA GLY A 121 -3.21 6.95 -1.05
C GLY A 121 -2.63 8.32 -0.77
N ASN A 122 -3.05 8.98 0.30
CA ASN A 122 -2.63 10.36 0.57
C ASN A 122 -1.10 10.53 0.75
N ALA A 123 -0.40 9.50 1.23
CA ALA A 123 1.06 9.53 1.36
C ALA A 123 1.81 9.37 0.02
N ALA A 124 1.19 8.76 -1.00
CA ALA A 124 1.78 8.59 -2.33
C ALA A 124 0.80 8.92 -3.47
N LEU A 125 -0.18 8.06 -3.77
CA LEU A 125 -1.05 8.17 -4.95
C LEU A 125 -1.80 9.50 -5.05
N TYR A 126 -2.40 9.95 -3.96
CA TYR A 126 -3.18 11.20 -3.85
C TYR A 126 -2.40 12.36 -3.24
N ASN A 127 -1.09 12.17 -3.05
CA ASN A 127 -0.20 13.23 -2.60
C ASN A 127 -0.17 14.37 -3.62
N LYS A 128 -0.06 15.63 -3.17
CA LYS A 128 0.09 16.79 -4.07
C LYS A 128 1.32 16.71 -4.99
N ARG A 129 2.34 15.92 -4.60
CA ARG A 129 3.55 15.67 -5.40
C ARG A 129 3.39 14.50 -6.37
N SER A 130 2.23 13.84 -6.38
CA SER A 130 1.91 12.71 -7.24
C SER A 130 1.47 13.21 -8.61
N ALA A 131 2.39 13.17 -9.56
CA ALA A 131 2.08 13.52 -10.95
C ALA A 131 1.14 12.49 -11.59
N ILE A 132 1.16 11.23 -11.12
CA ILE A 132 0.27 10.18 -11.67
C ILE A 132 -1.20 10.45 -11.37
N ARG A 133 -1.50 11.14 -10.25
CA ARG A 133 -2.88 11.43 -9.83
C ARG A 133 -3.68 12.13 -10.93
N SER A 134 -3.08 13.13 -11.58
CA SER A 134 -3.75 13.89 -12.63
C SER A 134 -4.10 13.04 -13.86
N PHE A 135 -3.44 11.90 -14.07
CA PHE A 135 -3.80 10.95 -15.12
C PHE A 135 -4.98 10.06 -14.74
N MET A 136 -5.32 9.97 -13.45
CA MET A 136 -6.27 8.98 -12.92
C MET A 136 -7.64 9.56 -12.62
N VAL A 137 -7.73 10.86 -12.37
CA VAL A 137 -8.96 11.52 -11.92
C VAL A 137 -9.65 12.27 -13.06
N LYS A 138 -10.98 12.33 -13.01
CA LYS A 138 -11.77 13.18 -13.89
C LYS A 138 -11.35 14.64 -13.71
N ASP A 139 -11.28 15.35 -14.83
CA ASP A 139 -10.81 16.74 -14.95
C ASP A 139 -9.37 16.95 -14.48
N GLY A 140 -8.57 15.88 -14.36
CA GLY A 140 -7.15 15.96 -14.06
C GLY A 140 -6.39 16.68 -15.18
N GLU A 141 -5.66 17.74 -14.83
CA GLU A 141 -4.83 18.48 -15.78
C GLU A 141 -3.43 17.88 -15.86
N VAL A 142 -3.00 17.56 -17.08
CA VAL A 142 -1.67 17.00 -17.35
C VAL A 142 -0.96 17.80 -18.42
N THR A 143 0.35 17.98 -18.24
CA THR A 143 1.23 18.62 -19.22
C THR A 143 2.20 17.59 -19.76
N SER A 144 2.26 17.47 -21.08
CA SER A 144 3.29 16.69 -21.78
C SER A 144 4.68 17.28 -21.55
N ARG A 145 5.73 16.55 -21.92
CA ARG A 145 7.10 17.06 -21.77
C ARG A 145 7.36 18.25 -22.71
N GLY A 146 6.70 18.29 -23.86
CA GLY A 146 6.72 19.40 -24.81
C GLY A 146 5.84 20.60 -24.43
N GLY A 147 5.19 20.59 -23.26
CA GLY A 147 4.40 21.72 -22.75
C GLY A 147 2.95 21.77 -23.23
N LYS A 148 2.50 20.81 -24.04
CA LYS A 148 1.08 20.67 -24.43
C LYS A 148 0.25 20.22 -23.24
N LYS A 149 -0.95 20.80 -23.10
CA LYS A 149 -1.88 20.53 -21.99
C LYS A 149 -3.00 19.61 -22.43
N TYR A 150 -3.47 18.78 -21.51
CA TYR A 150 -4.60 17.87 -21.69
C TYR A 150 -5.45 17.81 -20.42
N THR A 151 -6.73 17.52 -20.58
CA THR A 151 -7.66 17.28 -19.47
C THR A 151 -8.18 15.85 -19.54
N ILE A 152 -8.05 15.10 -18.45
CA ILE A 152 -8.57 13.73 -18.37
C ILE A 152 -10.09 13.75 -18.21
N GLU A 153 -10.82 13.05 -19.08
CA GLU A 153 -12.29 13.14 -19.13
C GLU A 153 -13.04 12.32 -18.07
N LYS A 154 -12.41 11.26 -17.52
CA LYS A 154 -13.05 10.27 -16.64
C LYS A 154 -12.06 9.77 -15.59
N HIS A 155 -12.60 9.24 -14.49
CA HIS A 155 -11.79 8.47 -13.55
C HIS A 155 -11.32 7.17 -14.20
N ILE A 156 -10.09 6.75 -13.89
CA ILE A 156 -9.51 5.56 -14.51
C ILE A 156 -10.17 4.25 -14.04
N GLY A 157 -10.76 4.25 -12.83
CA GLY A 157 -11.37 3.06 -12.24
C GLY A 157 -10.43 2.23 -11.36
N TYR A 158 -9.42 2.85 -10.76
CA TYR A 158 -8.60 2.25 -9.71
C TYR A 158 -9.10 2.69 -8.34
N ASN A 159 -9.36 1.75 -7.44
CA ASN A 159 -9.83 2.06 -6.10
C ASN A 159 -8.74 1.80 -5.06
N VAL A 160 -8.22 2.86 -4.45
CA VAL A 160 -7.13 2.76 -3.46
C VAL A 160 -7.54 1.95 -2.21
N ASN A 161 -8.82 1.96 -1.84
CA ASN A 161 -9.39 1.21 -0.72
C ASN A 161 -9.78 -0.23 -1.09
N GLY A 162 -9.59 -0.65 -2.34
CA GLY A 162 -9.94 -2.01 -2.76
C GLY A 162 -9.04 -3.06 -2.12
N ALA A 163 -9.57 -4.26 -1.86
CA ALA A 163 -8.81 -5.37 -1.27
C ALA A 163 -7.53 -5.72 -2.03
N HIS A 164 -7.50 -5.44 -3.34
CA HIS A 164 -6.32 -5.63 -4.18
C HIS A 164 -5.11 -4.78 -3.72
N ASN A 165 -5.36 -3.65 -3.07
CA ASN A 165 -4.37 -2.69 -2.60
C ASN A 165 -4.11 -2.76 -1.09
N GLY A 166 -4.66 -3.74 -0.36
CA GLY A 166 -4.48 -3.83 1.10
C GLY A 166 -3.93 -5.16 1.60
N VAL A 167 -3.31 -5.13 2.77
CA VAL A 167 -2.95 -6.32 3.57
C VAL A 167 -3.22 -6.05 5.05
N TRP A 168 -3.40 -7.10 5.84
CA TRP A 168 -3.32 -6.99 7.29
C TRP A 168 -1.86 -7.14 7.74
N LEU A 169 -1.32 -6.16 8.47
CA LEU A 169 0.02 -6.21 9.02
C LEU A 169 0.00 -6.07 10.55
N PRO A 170 0.82 -6.84 11.29
CA PRO A 170 0.98 -6.65 12.73
C PRO A 170 1.59 -5.28 13.02
N GLY A 171 1.17 -4.65 14.11
CA GLY A 171 1.76 -3.38 14.53
C GLY A 171 1.80 -3.22 16.05
N ASN A 172 2.10 -2.00 16.49
CA ASN A 172 2.15 -1.64 17.91
C ASN A 172 0.77 -1.37 18.54
N TYR A 173 -0.32 -1.61 17.79
CA TYR A 173 -1.68 -1.24 18.17
C TYR A 173 -2.20 -1.94 19.43
N ALA A 174 -1.61 -3.07 19.85
CA ALA A 174 -1.97 -3.72 21.11
C ALA A 174 -1.53 -2.90 22.34
N TYR A 175 -0.49 -2.05 22.19
CA TYR A 175 0.21 -1.36 23.30
C TYR A 175 0.24 0.17 23.18
N ASN A 176 -0.62 0.74 22.32
CA ASN A 176 -0.78 2.19 22.22
C ASN A 176 -1.62 2.75 23.39
N ALA A 177 -1.56 4.07 23.59
CA ALA A 177 -2.21 4.76 24.70
C ALA A 177 -3.71 4.40 24.82
N GLY A 178 -4.12 3.93 26.00
CA GLY A 178 -5.49 3.48 26.28
C GLY A 178 -5.76 1.99 26.04
N ARG A 179 -4.75 1.18 25.69
CA ARG A 179 -4.84 -0.29 25.55
C ARG A 179 -3.94 -1.02 26.55
N ALA A 180 -3.78 -2.34 26.36
CA ALA A 180 -2.97 -3.21 27.20
C ALA A 180 -1.58 -2.60 27.42
N LYS A 181 -1.12 -2.64 28.67
CA LYS A 181 0.18 -2.15 29.09
C LYS A 181 0.99 -3.33 29.58
N VAL A 182 2.25 -3.42 29.18
CA VAL A 182 3.20 -4.32 29.85
C VAL A 182 3.81 -3.52 30.98
N ASP A 183 3.61 -3.96 32.22
CA ASP A 183 4.11 -3.29 33.43
C ASP A 183 3.74 -1.80 33.51
N GLY A 184 2.54 -1.44 33.04
CA GLY A 184 2.06 -0.05 33.06
C GLY A 184 2.63 0.86 31.95
N LYS A 185 3.58 0.38 31.15
CA LYS A 185 4.25 1.10 30.06
C LYS A 185 3.48 0.99 28.74
N SER A 186 3.41 2.10 28.01
CA SER A 186 2.98 2.16 26.60
C SER A 186 4.11 1.72 25.66
N TRP A 187 3.79 1.44 24.39
CA TRP A 187 4.77 1.07 23.38
C TRP A 187 6.04 1.93 23.40
N LYS A 188 5.91 3.27 23.45
CA LYS A 188 7.05 4.20 23.42
C LYS A 188 7.92 4.17 24.69
N GLU A 189 7.39 3.67 25.81
CA GLU A 189 8.06 3.61 27.12
C GLU A 189 8.73 2.24 27.36
N MET A 190 8.48 1.25 26.49
CA MET A 190 9.07 -0.08 26.58
C MET A 190 10.54 -0.08 26.16
N GLU A 191 11.33 -0.96 26.77
CA GLU A 191 12.73 -1.15 26.44
C GLU A 191 12.91 -1.59 24.98
N SER A 192 13.98 -1.11 24.33
CA SER A 192 14.19 -1.40 22.90
C SER A 192 14.32 -2.88 22.59
N ASP A 193 14.98 -3.65 23.46
CA ASP A 193 15.13 -5.10 23.26
C ASP A 193 13.78 -5.82 23.42
N TRP A 194 12.91 -5.36 24.31
CA TRP A 194 11.57 -5.93 24.44
C TRP A 194 10.73 -5.65 23.18
N GLN A 195 10.79 -4.43 22.65
CA GLN A 195 10.12 -4.09 21.39
C GLN A 195 10.64 -4.94 20.23
N LEU A 196 11.94 -5.21 20.20
CA LEU A 196 12.57 -6.04 19.17
C LEU A 196 12.04 -7.48 19.24
N ASP A 197 12.01 -8.07 20.43
CA ASP A 197 11.48 -9.43 20.64
C ASP A 197 9.98 -9.50 20.32
N TYR A 198 9.19 -8.48 20.70
CA TYR A 198 7.78 -8.38 20.36
C TYR A 198 7.56 -8.32 18.84
N VAL A 199 8.31 -7.47 18.13
CA VAL A 199 8.18 -7.35 16.68
C VAL A 199 8.61 -8.62 15.99
N ALA A 200 9.69 -9.25 16.42
CA ALA A 200 10.12 -10.54 15.91
C ALA A 200 9.02 -11.62 16.05
N ALA A 201 8.42 -11.73 17.24
CA ALA A 201 7.34 -12.68 17.51
C ALA A 201 6.06 -12.37 16.69
N ALA A 202 5.65 -11.10 16.62
CA ALA A 202 4.46 -10.68 15.87
C ALA A 202 4.62 -10.91 14.37
N VAL A 203 5.78 -10.56 13.80
CA VAL A 203 6.14 -10.78 12.39
C VAL A 203 6.11 -12.27 12.06
N LYS A 204 6.72 -13.11 12.90
CA LYS A 204 6.73 -14.56 12.72
C LYS A 204 5.33 -15.14 12.77
N ARG A 205 4.51 -14.70 13.72
CA ARG A 205 3.12 -15.17 13.87
C ARG A 205 2.28 -14.81 12.65
N CYS A 206 2.40 -13.58 12.15
CA CYS A 206 1.57 -13.07 11.06
C CYS A 206 2.12 -13.40 9.68
N GLY A 207 3.37 -13.83 9.57
CA GLY A 207 4.03 -14.04 8.28
C GLY A 207 4.18 -12.76 7.46
N ALA A 208 4.28 -11.60 8.12
CA ALA A 208 4.23 -10.30 7.47
C ALA A 208 5.09 -9.26 8.20
N GLN A 209 5.52 -8.23 7.48
CA GLN A 209 6.28 -7.10 8.02
C GLN A 209 5.51 -6.37 9.11
N PHE A 210 6.26 -5.74 10.02
CA PHE A 210 5.68 -4.92 11.08
C PHE A 210 5.28 -3.54 10.56
N HIS A 211 4.09 -3.09 10.94
CA HIS A 211 3.48 -1.83 10.52
C HIS A 211 3.57 -0.77 11.63
N ASP A 212 4.29 0.32 11.32
CA ASP A 212 4.23 1.60 12.03
C ASP A 212 4.49 2.74 11.03
N THR A 213 5.00 3.91 11.46
CA THR A 213 5.33 5.02 10.56
C THR A 213 6.38 4.63 9.49
N HIS A 214 6.03 4.71 8.21
CA HIS A 214 6.86 4.24 7.10
C HIS A 214 7.04 5.25 5.95
N LYS A 215 7.48 6.47 6.28
CA LYS A 215 7.68 7.56 5.30
C LYS A 215 8.57 7.20 4.11
N ASN A 216 9.60 6.36 4.32
CA ASN A 216 10.53 5.95 3.26
C ASN A 216 9.86 5.04 2.22
N TYR A 217 9.02 4.11 2.68
CA TYR A 217 8.20 3.26 1.84
C TYR A 217 7.30 4.13 0.93
N SER A 218 6.53 5.04 1.53
CA SER A 218 5.58 5.89 0.80
C SER A 218 6.29 6.83 -0.17
N ALA A 219 7.43 7.40 0.22
CA ALA A 219 8.27 8.22 -0.66
C ALA A 219 8.79 7.44 -1.86
N LYS A 220 9.14 6.16 -1.68
CA LYS A 220 9.64 5.33 -2.78
C LYS A 220 8.56 4.88 -3.74
N VAL A 221 7.39 4.53 -3.22
CA VAL A 221 6.21 4.25 -4.06
C VAL A 221 5.86 5.48 -4.89
N LEU A 222 5.83 6.67 -4.28
CA LEU A 222 5.61 7.95 -4.97
C LEU A 222 6.63 8.18 -6.11
N GLU A 223 7.90 7.89 -5.90
CA GLU A 223 8.91 8.03 -6.95
C GLU A 223 8.62 7.13 -8.17
N VAL A 224 8.25 5.86 -7.94
CA VAL A 224 7.90 4.93 -9.02
C VAL A 224 6.65 5.41 -9.77
N LEU A 225 5.63 5.87 -9.04
CA LEU A 225 4.42 6.44 -9.63
C LEU A 225 4.73 7.69 -10.48
N ASN A 226 5.61 8.57 -10.01
CA ASN A 226 6.03 9.77 -10.74
C ASN A 226 6.85 9.44 -12.00
N ARG A 227 7.64 8.36 -11.98
CA ARG A 227 8.31 7.87 -13.20
C ARG A 227 7.29 7.39 -14.23
N MET A 228 6.27 6.64 -13.81
CA MET A 228 5.19 6.22 -14.71
C MET A 228 4.44 7.42 -15.29
N ALA A 229 4.18 8.46 -14.49
CA ALA A 229 3.58 9.70 -14.97
C ALA A 229 4.47 10.40 -16.01
N SER A 230 5.79 10.43 -15.78
CA SER A 230 6.73 11.00 -16.74
C SER A 230 6.74 10.23 -18.07
N ASP A 231 6.65 8.90 -18.02
CA ASP A 231 6.60 8.05 -19.21
C ASP A 231 5.28 8.30 -19.99
N LEU A 232 4.15 8.52 -19.30
CA LEU A 232 2.89 8.93 -19.92
C LEU A 232 2.95 10.33 -20.54
N SER A 233 3.55 11.30 -19.85
CA SER A 233 3.75 12.66 -20.38
C SER A 233 4.60 12.65 -21.64
N LEU A 234 5.61 11.77 -21.73
CA LEU A 234 6.41 11.56 -22.93
C LEU A 234 5.58 10.96 -24.08
N HIS A 235 4.69 10.02 -23.79
CA HIS A 235 3.84 9.40 -24.79
C HIS A 235 2.96 10.43 -25.53
N PHE A 236 2.46 11.47 -24.83
CA PHE A 236 1.68 12.53 -25.48
C PHE A 236 2.42 13.27 -26.60
N ASP A 237 3.75 13.38 -26.49
CA ASP A 237 4.57 14.05 -27.49
C ASP A 237 4.95 13.15 -28.66
N ALA A 238 4.93 11.83 -28.47
CA ALA A 238 5.32 10.85 -29.48
C ALA A 238 4.14 10.28 -30.27
N CYS A 239 2.95 10.18 -29.65
CA CYS A 239 1.79 9.55 -30.24
C CYS A 239 0.99 10.52 -31.14
N SER A 240 0.86 10.19 -32.42
CA SER A 240 0.17 11.02 -33.42
C SER A 240 -1.28 11.33 -33.04
N GLU A 241 -2.00 10.37 -32.46
CA GLU A 241 -3.39 10.54 -32.00
C GLU A 241 -3.50 11.45 -30.78
N CYS A 242 -2.54 11.36 -29.86
CA CYS A 242 -2.46 12.25 -28.71
C CYS A 242 -2.13 13.68 -29.11
N ILE A 243 -1.22 13.88 -30.06
CA ILE A 243 -0.84 15.22 -30.53
C ILE A 243 -2.06 15.98 -31.08
N LYS A 244 -2.94 15.30 -31.83
CA LYS A 244 -4.19 15.87 -32.38
C LYS A 244 -5.18 16.32 -31.31
N LYS A 245 -5.12 15.77 -30.10
CA LYS A 245 -6.01 16.10 -28.96
C LYS A 245 -5.45 17.19 -28.04
N SER A 246 -4.30 17.77 -28.37
CA SER A 246 -3.65 18.83 -27.57
C SER A 246 -4.61 19.98 -27.27
N GLY A 247 -4.66 20.42 -26.01
CA GLY A 247 -5.55 21.48 -25.54
C GLY A 247 -6.99 21.02 -25.29
N GLY A 248 -7.29 19.73 -25.47
CA GLY A 248 -8.62 19.16 -25.32
C GLY A 248 -8.73 18.09 -24.24
N LYS A 249 -9.89 17.43 -24.24
CA LYS A 249 -10.17 16.28 -23.38
C LYS A 249 -9.56 15.00 -23.97
N THR A 250 -9.05 14.15 -23.10
CA THR A 250 -8.53 12.83 -23.46
C THR A 250 -9.04 11.77 -22.48
N PRO A 251 -9.34 10.54 -22.96
CA PRO A 251 -9.58 9.39 -22.08
C PRO A 251 -8.44 9.22 -21.07
N PRO A 252 -8.69 8.71 -19.85
CA PRO A 252 -7.62 8.31 -18.94
C PRO A 252 -6.82 7.13 -19.54
N PRO A 253 -5.58 6.89 -19.07
CA PRO A 253 -4.76 5.80 -19.55
C PRO A 253 -5.20 4.47 -18.91
N TYR A 254 -6.37 3.92 -19.24
CA TYR A 254 -7.01 2.79 -18.52
C TYR A 254 -6.09 1.60 -18.24
N ARG A 255 -5.15 1.30 -19.14
CA ARG A 255 -4.16 0.22 -18.96
C ARG A 255 -3.21 0.43 -17.78
N LEU A 256 -3.05 1.66 -17.30
CA LEU A 256 -2.32 2.00 -16.08
C LEU A 256 -2.83 1.19 -14.88
N ILE A 257 -4.13 0.86 -14.82
CA ILE A 257 -4.71 0.01 -13.77
C ILE A 257 -3.95 -1.32 -13.64
N LYS A 258 -3.63 -1.99 -14.75
CA LYS A 258 -2.89 -3.26 -14.74
C LYS A 258 -1.52 -3.11 -14.09
N HIS A 259 -0.87 -1.96 -14.26
CA HIS A 259 0.45 -1.70 -13.69
C HIS A 259 0.38 -1.31 -12.23
N LEU A 260 -0.68 -0.59 -11.82
CA LEU A 260 -0.97 -0.36 -10.40
C LEU A 260 -1.24 -1.70 -9.69
N TYR A 261 -2.03 -2.60 -10.28
CA TYR A 261 -2.22 -3.96 -9.75
C TYR A 261 -0.93 -4.78 -9.68
N ARG A 262 -0.05 -4.66 -10.68
CA ARG A 262 1.29 -5.30 -10.62
C ARG A 262 2.14 -4.71 -9.51
N ALA A 263 2.08 -3.40 -9.29
CA ALA A 263 2.78 -2.73 -8.22
C ALA A 263 2.28 -3.19 -6.85
N SER A 264 0.98 -3.13 -6.59
CA SER A 264 0.38 -3.65 -5.35
C SER A 264 0.69 -5.14 -5.18
N GLY A 265 0.60 -5.95 -6.23
CA GLY A 265 0.92 -7.38 -6.18
C GLY A 265 2.39 -7.66 -5.84
N TRP A 266 3.33 -6.87 -6.36
CA TRP A 266 4.75 -6.98 -5.99
C TRP A 266 4.98 -6.55 -4.55
N LEU A 267 4.41 -5.41 -4.14
CA LEU A 267 4.52 -4.88 -2.78
C LEU A 267 3.93 -5.85 -1.76
N ARG A 268 2.78 -6.45 -2.08
CA ARG A 268 2.14 -7.50 -1.26
C ARG A 268 3.09 -8.65 -0.96
N LYS A 269 3.77 -9.17 -1.99
CA LYS A 269 4.73 -10.27 -1.81
C LYS A 269 5.90 -9.85 -0.94
N ASN A 270 6.30 -8.58 -1.01
CA ASN A 270 7.39 -8.05 -0.20
C ASN A 270 7.01 -7.88 1.27
N VAL A 271 5.81 -7.37 1.55
CA VAL A 271 5.32 -7.14 2.91
C VAL A 271 4.79 -8.42 3.58
N LEU A 272 4.37 -9.42 2.82
CA LEU A 272 3.99 -10.76 3.34
C LEU A 272 5.14 -11.77 3.33
N ALA A 273 6.39 -11.28 3.31
CA ALA A 273 7.55 -12.14 3.40
C ALA A 273 7.81 -12.49 4.87
N ASN A 274 7.62 -13.76 5.24
CA ASN A 274 7.81 -14.20 6.63
C ASN A 274 9.28 -14.08 7.10
N ASP A 275 10.25 -14.27 6.20
CA ASP A 275 11.68 -14.18 6.52
C ASP A 275 12.19 -12.74 6.36
N PRO A 276 12.60 -12.07 7.45
CA PRO A 276 13.16 -10.71 7.40
C PRO A 276 14.45 -10.58 6.59
N CYS A 277 15.13 -11.69 6.31
CA CYS A 277 16.32 -11.70 5.46
C CYS A 277 15.99 -11.40 4.00
N THR A 278 14.74 -11.63 3.58
CA THR A 278 14.24 -11.45 2.20
C THR A 278 13.59 -10.10 1.96
N TRP A 279 13.40 -9.29 3.00
CA TRP A 279 12.79 -7.97 2.88
C TRP A 279 13.63 -7.05 2.02
N SER A 280 12.97 -6.29 1.15
CA SER A 280 13.64 -5.43 0.20
C SER A 280 13.65 -4.00 0.70
N MET A 281 14.83 -3.41 0.88
CA MET A 281 14.95 -1.97 1.10
C MET A 281 14.54 -1.20 -0.16
N PRO A 282 13.87 -0.04 -0.04
CA PRO A 282 13.36 0.62 1.18
C PRO A 282 11.90 0.23 1.51
N PHE A 283 11.39 -0.88 0.99
CA PHE A 283 10.00 -1.33 1.14
C PHE A 283 9.78 -2.05 2.48
N ILE A 284 10.12 -1.37 3.58
CA ILE A 284 9.86 -1.83 4.94
C ILE A 284 8.80 -0.94 5.57
N THR A 285 7.71 -1.54 6.07
CA THR A 285 6.54 -0.86 6.62
C THR A 285 6.72 -0.32 8.05
N SER A 286 7.97 -0.16 8.46
CA SER A 286 8.35 0.52 9.69
C SER A 286 9.70 1.20 9.55
N LYS A 287 9.76 2.50 9.85
CA LYS A 287 11.02 3.24 9.83
C LYS A 287 12.01 2.69 10.86
N LYS A 288 11.55 2.43 12.08
CA LYS A 288 12.44 1.95 13.16
C LYS A 288 13.08 0.61 12.78
N TRP A 289 12.27 -0.33 12.29
CA TRP A 289 12.79 -1.66 11.94
C TRP A 289 13.59 -1.64 10.64
N GLN A 290 13.33 -0.70 9.74
CA GLN A 290 14.21 -0.40 8.61
C GLN A 290 15.61 0.01 9.08
N ASP A 291 15.72 0.92 10.05
CA ASP A 291 17.01 1.38 10.57
C ASP A 291 17.77 0.21 11.25
N VAL A 292 17.07 -0.59 12.06
CA VAL A 292 17.60 -1.83 12.68
C VAL A 292 18.14 -2.80 11.63
N LEU A 293 17.38 -3.07 10.57
CA LEU A 293 17.75 -4.01 9.52
C LEU A 293 18.86 -3.49 8.60
N SER A 294 19.08 -2.18 8.56
CA SER A 294 20.17 -1.55 7.82
C SER A 294 21.54 -1.69 8.53
N SER A 295 21.53 -1.93 9.84
CA SER A 295 22.74 -2.17 10.64
C SER A 295 23.06 -3.68 10.70
N PRO A 296 24.25 -4.14 10.26
CA PRO A 296 24.59 -5.57 10.29
C PRO A 296 24.51 -6.21 11.68
N ALA A 297 24.90 -5.47 12.72
CA ALA A 297 24.86 -5.94 14.10
C ALA A 297 23.42 -6.10 14.60
N GLN A 298 22.60 -5.05 14.46
CA GLN A 298 21.21 -5.07 14.92
C GLN A 298 20.35 -6.01 14.07
N ARG A 299 20.65 -6.15 12.76
CA ARG A 299 20.04 -7.16 11.89
C ARG A 299 20.29 -8.57 12.41
N LYS A 300 21.52 -8.88 12.85
CA LYS A 300 21.86 -10.18 13.43
C LYS A 300 21.05 -10.46 14.70
N GLU A 301 20.89 -9.45 15.56
CA GLU A 301 20.08 -9.55 16.78
C GLU A 301 18.59 -9.77 16.45
N TYR A 302 18.04 -8.99 15.51
CA TYR A 302 16.65 -9.13 15.06
C TYR A 302 16.37 -10.52 14.47
N VAL A 303 17.24 -11.00 13.57
CA VAL A 303 17.09 -12.34 12.97
C VAL A 303 17.24 -13.45 14.01
N LYS A 304 18.10 -13.26 15.01
CA LYS A 304 18.22 -14.19 16.13
C LYS A 304 16.91 -14.25 16.92
N ALA A 305 16.37 -13.11 17.35
CA ALA A 305 15.10 -13.04 18.05
C ALA A 305 13.97 -13.70 17.24
N TRP A 306 13.86 -13.37 15.95
CA TRP A 306 12.84 -13.97 15.06
C TRP A 306 12.97 -15.50 14.94
N ARG A 307 14.19 -16.05 14.95
CA ARG A 307 14.37 -17.51 14.92
C ARG A 307 13.97 -18.16 16.24
N GLU A 308 14.16 -17.49 17.36
CA GLU A 308 13.91 -17.99 18.72
C GLU A 308 12.43 -17.89 19.15
N CYS A 309 11.62 -17.06 18.48
CA CYS A 309 10.18 -16.93 18.73
C CYS A 309 9.31 -18.13 18.30
#